data_AF-A0A959Y2Y7-F1
#
_entry.id   AF-A0A959Y2Y7-F1
#
_cell.length_a   1.000
_cell.length_b   1.000
_cell.length_c   1.000
_cell.angle_alpha   90.00
_cell.angle_beta   90.00
_cell.angle_gamma   90.00
#
_symmetry.space_group_name_H-M   'P 1'
#
loop_
_entity.id
_entity.type
_entity.pdbx_description
1 polymer ?
#
loop_
_entity_poly.entity_id
_entity_poly.type
_entity_poly.pdbx_seq_one_letter_code
_entity_poly.pdbx_strand_id
1 'polypeptide(L)'
;KIQDEAGHGLYLYSAAETLGVGRDQLIDQLLTGKAKYSSIFNYPSLSWADIGAIGWLVDGAAIMNQVMLTRTSYGPYARAMVRICKEESFHQRQGYEIMSVLASGTEEQKAMAQDALDRWWWPSLMMFGPNDADSAHSAESMKWKIKRESNDELRQRFVDRTVQQAETIGLTVPDPDLKWNEERGHYDFGPIDWDEFWNVVKGNGPCNRDRMKARREAHENGRWVREAAAAHAAKKAARKTAA
;
A
#
# COMPACT_ATOMS: atom_id res chain seq x y z
N LYS A 1 -0.61 1.35 -14.02
CA LYS A 1 -0.17 1.05 -12.63
C LYS A 1 0.88 2.03 -12.10
N ILE A 2 2.19 1.85 -12.31
CA ILE A 2 3.22 2.70 -11.64
C ILE A 2 3.09 4.19 -11.96
N GLN A 3 2.71 4.53 -13.19
CA GLN A 3 2.37 5.91 -13.55
C GLN A 3 1.21 6.48 -12.72
N ASP A 4 0.17 5.66 -12.48
CA ASP A 4 -1.01 6.05 -11.72
C ASP A 4 -0.68 6.17 -10.23
N GLU A 5 0.17 5.30 -9.68
CA GLU A 5 0.67 5.42 -8.30
C GLU A 5 1.38 6.77 -8.06
N ALA A 6 2.13 7.28 -9.05
CA ALA A 6 2.71 8.61 -8.99
C ALA A 6 1.61 9.70 -8.96
N GLY A 7 0.57 9.55 -9.78
CA GLY A 7 -0.62 10.42 -9.77
C GLY A 7 -1.39 10.39 -8.44
N HIS A 8 -1.60 9.20 -7.87
CA HIS A 8 -2.26 9.00 -6.58
C HIS A 8 -1.49 9.71 -5.46
N GLY A 9 -0.16 9.62 -5.48
CA GLY A 9 0.70 10.38 -4.58
C GLY A 9 0.48 11.89 -4.69
N LEU A 10 0.34 12.43 -5.90
CA LEU A 10 0.04 13.85 -6.11
C LEU A 10 -1.34 14.23 -5.54
N TYR A 11 -2.37 13.40 -5.73
CA TYR A 11 -3.69 13.63 -5.15
C TYR A 11 -3.65 13.65 -3.62
N LEU A 12 -2.90 12.74 -3.01
CA LEU A 12 -2.75 12.66 -1.56
C LEU A 12 -1.97 13.84 -0.98
N TYR A 13 -0.88 14.27 -1.64
CA TYR A 13 -0.20 15.51 -1.24
C TYR A 13 -1.13 16.72 -1.35
N SER A 14 -1.89 16.83 -2.45
CA SER A 14 -2.86 17.92 -2.65
C SER A 14 -3.94 17.92 -1.56
N ALA A 15 -4.44 16.75 -1.16
CA ALA A 15 -5.39 16.63 -0.07
C ALA A 15 -4.77 17.03 1.28
N ALA A 16 -3.53 16.62 1.56
CA ALA A 16 -2.84 17.00 2.79
C ALA A 16 -2.55 18.50 2.87
N GLU A 17 -2.20 19.15 1.75
CA GLU A 17 -1.96 20.59 1.69
C GLU A 17 -3.18 21.43 2.10
N THR A 18 -4.40 20.89 1.95
CA THR A 18 -5.62 21.55 2.45
C THR A 18 -5.74 21.59 3.98
N LEU A 19 -4.89 20.86 4.71
CA LEU A 19 -4.73 20.92 6.17
C LEU A 19 -3.61 21.87 6.61
N GLY A 20 -2.95 22.56 5.67
CA GLY A 20 -1.93 23.58 5.96
C GLY A 20 -0.48 23.08 6.06
N VAL A 21 -0.22 21.80 5.77
CA VAL A 21 1.15 21.24 5.68
C VAL A 21 1.67 21.33 4.24
N GLY A 22 2.93 21.68 4.03
CA GLY A 22 3.53 21.71 2.69
C GLY A 22 3.92 20.32 2.17
N ARG A 23 3.81 20.07 0.86
CA ARG A 23 4.31 18.83 0.25
C ARG A 23 5.81 18.63 0.47
N ASP A 24 6.61 19.69 0.35
CA ASP A 24 8.04 19.69 0.62
C ASP A 24 8.35 19.29 2.07
N GLN A 25 7.57 19.79 3.03
CA GLN A 25 7.66 19.40 4.43
C GLN A 25 7.34 17.91 4.63
N LEU A 26 6.32 17.37 3.96
CA LEU A 26 5.99 15.94 4.05
C LEU A 26 7.07 15.06 3.42
N ILE A 27 7.65 15.50 2.30
CA ILE A 27 8.79 14.82 1.67
C ILE A 27 9.99 14.82 2.62
N ASP A 28 10.31 15.93 3.25
CA ASP A 28 11.39 16.01 4.25
C ASP A 28 11.14 15.06 5.44
N GLN A 29 9.92 15.04 5.98
CA GLN A 29 9.55 14.11 7.04
C GLN A 29 9.72 12.64 6.63
N LEU A 30 9.41 12.30 5.38
CA LEU A 30 9.68 10.97 4.84
C LEU A 30 11.19 10.72 4.78
N LEU A 31 11.96 11.60 4.15
CA LEU A 31 13.41 11.42 3.92
C LEU A 31 14.21 11.33 5.23
N THR A 32 13.79 12.08 6.26
CA THR A 32 14.36 12.05 7.62
C THR A 32 13.86 10.87 8.47
N GLY A 33 12.85 10.13 8.01
CA GLY A 33 12.25 9.01 8.73
C GLY A 33 11.26 9.42 9.84
N LYS A 34 10.91 10.70 9.92
CA LYS A 34 9.89 11.21 10.87
C LYS A 34 8.48 10.76 10.49
N ALA A 35 8.18 10.67 9.20
CA ALA A 35 6.95 10.10 8.67
C ALA A 35 7.18 8.68 8.14
N LYS A 36 6.17 7.82 8.32
CA LYS A 36 6.19 6.42 7.83
C LYS A 36 5.59 6.31 6.43
N TYR A 37 5.89 5.19 5.78
CA TYR A 37 5.17 4.69 4.60
C TYR A 37 4.72 3.25 4.88
N SER A 38 3.86 2.68 4.02
CA SER A 38 3.29 1.34 4.25
C SER A 38 4.38 0.28 4.42
N SER A 39 4.22 -0.59 5.42
CA SER A 39 5.16 -1.67 5.76
C SER A 39 5.46 -2.57 4.57
N ILE A 40 4.46 -2.83 3.73
CA ILE A 40 4.51 -3.75 2.59
C ILE A 40 5.58 -3.42 1.55
N PHE A 41 5.96 -2.15 1.40
CA PHE A 41 6.98 -1.75 0.41
C PHE A 41 8.41 -2.10 0.85
N ASN A 42 8.58 -2.67 2.04
CA ASN A 42 9.88 -3.11 2.56
C ASN A 42 10.21 -4.57 2.25
N TYR A 43 9.33 -5.27 1.52
CA TYR A 43 9.59 -6.61 1.04
C TYR A 43 10.17 -6.58 -0.39
N PRO A 44 11.08 -7.50 -0.74
CA PRO A 44 11.71 -7.53 -2.06
C PRO A 44 10.83 -8.24 -3.09
N SER A 45 10.81 -7.73 -4.32
CA SER A 45 10.24 -8.43 -5.48
C SER A 45 11.34 -9.28 -6.14
N LEU A 46 11.32 -10.59 -5.91
CA LEU A 46 12.40 -11.50 -6.29
C LEU A 46 12.19 -12.20 -7.65
N SER A 47 10.95 -12.25 -8.12
CA SER A 47 10.55 -12.88 -9.38
C SER A 47 9.50 -12.05 -10.11
N TRP A 48 9.10 -12.49 -11.30
CA TRP A 48 7.96 -11.89 -12.01
C TRP A 48 6.62 -12.14 -11.29
N ALA A 49 6.45 -13.30 -10.65
CA ALA A 49 5.23 -13.60 -9.91
C ALA A 49 5.00 -12.63 -8.74
N ASP A 50 6.06 -12.08 -8.15
CA ASP A 50 5.94 -11.02 -7.14
C ASP A 50 5.18 -9.79 -7.66
N ILE A 51 5.35 -9.44 -8.93
CA ILE A 51 4.64 -8.30 -9.54
C ILE A 51 3.14 -8.61 -9.63
N GLY A 52 2.79 -9.86 -9.95
CA GLY A 52 1.41 -10.35 -9.92
C GLY A 52 0.85 -10.37 -8.50
N ALA A 53 1.59 -10.90 -7.53
CA ALA A 53 1.18 -10.97 -6.13
C ALA A 53 1.01 -9.58 -5.49
N ILE A 54 1.89 -8.62 -5.81
CA ILE A 54 1.71 -7.21 -5.40
C ILE A 54 0.45 -6.64 -6.03
N GLY A 55 0.27 -6.81 -7.35
CA GLY A 55 -0.93 -6.34 -8.02
C GLY A 55 -2.21 -6.99 -7.48
N TRP A 56 -2.17 -8.25 -7.06
CA TRP A 56 -3.37 -8.95 -6.58
C TRP A 56 -3.63 -8.74 -5.08
N LEU A 57 -2.69 -9.16 -4.23
CA LEU A 57 -2.82 -9.20 -2.77
C LEU A 57 -2.62 -7.82 -2.16
N VAL A 58 -1.53 -7.15 -2.51
CA VAL A 58 -1.14 -5.86 -1.90
C VAL A 58 -2.12 -4.76 -2.31
N ASP A 59 -2.41 -4.63 -3.62
CA ASP A 59 -3.45 -3.69 -4.06
C ASP A 59 -4.84 -4.12 -3.59
N GLY A 60 -5.12 -5.42 -3.48
CA GLY A 60 -6.38 -5.94 -2.93
C GLY A 60 -6.61 -5.49 -1.48
N ALA A 61 -5.58 -5.60 -0.65
CA ALA A 61 -5.60 -5.12 0.73
C ALA A 61 -5.71 -3.58 0.78
N ALA A 62 -4.97 -2.87 -0.08
CA ALA A 62 -5.05 -1.42 -0.19
C ALA A 62 -6.46 -0.95 -0.57
N ILE A 63 -7.08 -1.55 -1.60
CA ILE A 63 -8.44 -1.21 -2.04
C ILE A 63 -9.45 -1.45 -0.93
N MET A 64 -9.34 -2.55 -0.20
CA MET A 64 -10.28 -2.84 0.89
C MET A 64 -10.25 -1.75 1.97
N ASN A 65 -9.05 -1.27 2.33
CA ASN A 65 -8.90 -0.15 3.25
C ASN A 65 -9.36 1.18 2.62
N GLN A 66 -8.92 1.49 1.41
CA GLN A 66 -9.20 2.76 0.73
C GLN A 66 -10.68 2.97 0.39
N VAL A 67 -11.40 1.91 0.00
CA VAL A 67 -12.85 2.00 -0.30
C VAL A 67 -13.61 2.49 0.93
N MET A 68 -13.24 2.06 2.13
CA MET A 68 -13.84 2.57 3.36
C MET A 68 -13.53 4.04 3.60
N LEU A 69 -12.34 4.49 3.20
CA LEU A 69 -11.91 5.89 3.29
C LEU A 69 -12.59 6.80 2.27
N THR A 70 -13.30 6.29 1.26
CA THR A 70 -14.19 7.12 0.41
C THR A 70 -15.30 7.80 1.21
N ARG A 71 -15.57 7.32 2.43
CA ARG A 71 -16.54 7.86 3.39
C ARG A 71 -15.88 8.43 4.65
N THR A 72 -14.57 8.67 4.62
CA THR A 72 -13.88 9.38 5.72
C THR A 72 -14.48 10.77 5.93
N SER A 73 -14.44 11.28 7.16
CA SER A 73 -15.10 12.55 7.53
C SER A 73 -14.49 13.78 6.87
N TYR A 74 -13.22 13.71 6.43
CA TYR A 74 -12.55 14.84 5.78
C TYR A 74 -12.75 14.82 4.26
N GLY A 75 -13.53 15.79 3.75
CA GLY A 75 -13.96 15.85 2.36
C GLY A 75 -12.85 15.78 1.30
N PRO A 76 -11.74 16.54 1.39
CA PRO A 76 -10.62 16.42 0.46
C PRO A 76 -10.04 15.01 0.40
N TYR A 77 -9.89 14.34 1.54
CA TYR A 77 -9.37 12.99 1.61
C TYR A 77 -10.35 11.98 1.00
N ALA A 78 -11.64 12.06 1.37
CA ALA A 78 -12.69 11.21 0.81
C ALA A 78 -12.75 11.27 -0.73
N ARG A 79 -12.68 12.48 -1.31
CA ARG A 79 -12.72 12.68 -2.76
C ARG A 79 -11.47 12.17 -3.47
N ALA A 80 -10.30 12.27 -2.85
CA ALA A 80 -9.07 11.67 -3.37
C ALA A 80 -9.20 10.15 -3.41
N MET A 81 -9.69 9.52 -2.33
CA MET A 81 -9.94 8.08 -2.28
C MET A 81 -10.93 7.61 -3.36
N VAL A 82 -12.00 8.36 -3.65
CA VAL A 82 -12.93 8.01 -4.73
C VAL A 82 -12.24 7.91 -6.10
N ARG A 83 -11.27 8.79 -6.39
CA ARG A 83 -10.52 8.73 -7.66
C ARG A 83 -9.55 7.57 -7.65
N ILE A 84 -8.76 7.45 -6.58
CA ILE A 84 -7.75 6.40 -6.41
C ILE A 84 -8.39 5.01 -6.51
N CYS A 85 -9.48 4.74 -5.79
CA CYS A 85 -10.17 3.45 -5.84
C CYS A 85 -10.69 3.08 -7.24
N LYS A 86 -11.12 4.07 -8.05
CA LYS A 86 -11.56 3.82 -9.43
C LYS A 86 -10.41 3.32 -10.31
N GLU A 87 -9.22 3.89 -10.13
CA GLU A 87 -8.02 3.55 -10.89
C GLU A 87 -7.37 2.26 -10.38
N GLU A 88 -7.25 2.08 -9.05
CA GLU A 88 -6.58 0.90 -8.45
C GLU A 88 -7.32 -0.41 -8.68
N SER A 89 -8.66 -0.41 -8.69
CA SER A 89 -9.45 -1.63 -8.94
C SER A 89 -9.15 -2.30 -10.29
N PHE A 90 -8.79 -1.50 -11.31
CA PHE A 90 -8.38 -2.01 -12.61
C PHE A 90 -7.01 -2.69 -12.52
N HIS A 91 -6.03 -2.03 -11.89
CA HIS A 91 -4.68 -2.60 -11.74
C HIS A 91 -4.68 -3.87 -10.88
N GLN A 92 -5.56 -3.92 -9.87
CA GLN A 92 -5.69 -5.08 -9.01
C GLN A 92 -6.17 -6.31 -9.78
N ARG A 93 -7.14 -6.13 -10.69
CA ARG A 93 -7.59 -7.18 -11.60
C ARG A 93 -6.44 -7.68 -12.48
N GLN A 94 -5.66 -6.78 -13.06
CA GLN A 94 -4.53 -7.17 -13.90
C GLN A 94 -3.45 -7.96 -13.11
N GLY A 95 -3.23 -7.63 -11.83
CA GLY A 95 -2.35 -8.42 -10.95
C GLY A 95 -2.85 -9.84 -10.75
N TYR A 96 -4.15 -10.01 -10.51
CA TYR A 96 -4.77 -11.34 -10.40
C TYR A 96 -4.67 -12.13 -11.70
N GLU A 97 -4.86 -11.48 -12.85
CA GLU A 97 -4.71 -12.14 -14.17
C GLU A 97 -3.28 -12.64 -14.40
N ILE A 98 -2.25 -11.89 -13.98
CA ILE A 98 -0.86 -12.37 -14.02
C ILE A 98 -0.71 -13.67 -13.21
N MET A 99 -1.22 -13.69 -11.98
CA MET A 99 -1.14 -14.86 -11.10
C MET A 99 -1.91 -16.05 -11.67
N SER A 100 -3.10 -15.82 -12.22
CA SER A 100 -3.92 -16.85 -12.87
C SER A 100 -3.23 -17.49 -14.07
N VAL A 101 -2.58 -16.67 -14.91
CA VAL A 101 -1.81 -17.17 -16.07
C VAL A 101 -0.62 -18.01 -15.62
N LEU A 102 0.10 -17.59 -14.58
CA LEU A 102 1.23 -18.35 -14.04
C LEU A 102 0.78 -19.67 -13.41
N ALA A 103 -0.30 -19.64 -12.62
CA ALA A 103 -0.86 -20.82 -11.96
C ALA A 103 -1.48 -21.84 -12.94
N SER A 104 -1.83 -21.40 -14.15
CA SER A 104 -2.31 -22.27 -15.24
C SER A 104 -1.18 -22.67 -16.22
N GLY A 105 0.06 -22.27 -15.95
CA GLY A 105 1.20 -22.43 -16.85
C GLY A 105 1.97 -23.74 -16.66
N THR A 106 3.25 -23.68 -16.98
CA THR A 106 4.25 -24.73 -16.70
C THR A 106 4.44 -24.95 -15.20
N GLU A 107 5.04 -26.08 -14.82
CA GLU A 107 5.31 -26.39 -13.42
C GLU A 107 6.23 -25.33 -12.76
N GLU A 108 7.19 -24.78 -13.51
CA GLU A 108 8.04 -23.69 -13.05
C GLU A 108 7.24 -22.40 -12.81
N GLN A 109 6.25 -22.09 -13.65
CA GLN A 109 5.38 -20.92 -13.47
C GLN A 109 4.44 -21.09 -12.28
N LYS A 110 3.88 -22.29 -12.08
CA LYS A 110 3.07 -22.61 -10.90
C LYS A 110 3.85 -22.49 -9.61
N ALA A 111 5.06 -23.07 -9.58
CA ALA A 111 5.95 -22.97 -8.42
C ALA A 111 6.33 -21.52 -8.12
N MET A 112 6.60 -20.71 -9.15
CA MET A 112 6.89 -19.28 -8.99
C MET A 112 5.69 -18.50 -8.46
N ALA A 113 4.47 -18.80 -8.92
CA ALA A 113 3.24 -18.20 -8.40
C ALA A 113 2.99 -18.56 -6.94
N GLN A 114 3.19 -19.83 -6.57
CA GLN A 114 3.05 -20.30 -5.19
C GLN A 114 4.08 -19.64 -4.27
N ASP A 115 5.36 -19.62 -4.64
CA ASP A 115 6.42 -18.97 -3.85
C ASP A 115 6.15 -17.47 -3.64
N ALA A 116 5.61 -16.77 -4.64
CA ALA A 116 5.21 -15.39 -4.49
C ALA A 116 4.02 -15.23 -3.52
N LEU A 117 2.99 -16.07 -3.62
CA LEU A 117 1.88 -16.06 -2.65
C LEU A 117 2.39 -16.33 -1.23
N ASP A 118 3.28 -17.30 -1.07
CA ASP A 118 3.86 -17.70 0.22
C ASP A 118 4.54 -16.52 0.92
N ARG A 119 5.35 -15.76 0.18
CA ARG A 119 6.10 -14.61 0.71
C ARG A 119 5.26 -13.35 0.90
N TRP A 120 4.22 -13.15 0.09
CA TRP A 120 3.42 -11.91 0.12
C TRP A 120 2.13 -12.00 0.95
N TRP A 121 1.69 -13.20 1.35
CA TRP A 121 0.46 -13.39 2.12
C TRP A 121 0.45 -12.62 3.45
N TRP A 122 1.33 -12.99 4.39
CA TRP A 122 1.38 -12.39 5.72
C TRP A 122 1.69 -10.89 5.69
N PRO A 123 2.64 -10.39 4.87
CA PRO A 123 2.85 -8.96 4.71
C PRO A 123 1.60 -8.21 4.23
N SER A 124 0.78 -8.81 3.36
CA SER A 124 -0.47 -8.19 2.89
C SER A 124 -1.49 -8.08 4.03
N LEU A 125 -1.58 -9.08 4.92
CA LEU A 125 -2.45 -9.01 6.12
C LEU A 125 -1.98 -7.96 7.14
N MET A 126 -0.66 -7.75 7.24
CA MET A 126 -0.07 -6.72 8.09
C MET A 126 -0.39 -5.28 7.61
N MET A 127 -0.80 -5.08 6.36
CA MET A 127 -1.17 -3.75 5.83
C MET A 127 -2.37 -3.13 6.53
N PHE A 128 -3.25 -3.95 7.10
CA PHE A 128 -4.40 -3.48 7.87
C PHE A 128 -3.98 -2.88 9.23
N GLY A 129 -2.71 -3.00 9.62
CA GLY A 129 -2.18 -2.49 10.88
C GLY A 129 -2.32 -3.50 12.04
N PRO A 130 -1.97 -3.08 13.27
CA PRO A 130 -2.04 -3.95 14.44
C PRO A 130 -3.48 -4.35 14.77
N ASN A 131 -3.65 -5.35 15.63
CA ASN A 131 -4.94 -5.69 16.22
C ASN A 131 -5.63 -4.46 16.83
N ASP A 132 -6.95 -4.48 16.88
CA ASP A 132 -7.73 -3.34 17.38
C ASP A 132 -7.37 -2.99 18.84
N ALA A 133 -7.05 -4.00 19.66
CA ALA A 133 -6.59 -3.83 21.05
C ALA A 133 -5.27 -3.08 21.18
N ASP A 134 -4.39 -3.15 20.17
CA ASP A 134 -3.05 -2.58 20.17
C ASP A 134 -2.96 -1.29 19.31
N SER A 135 -4.09 -0.84 18.77
CA SER A 135 -4.15 0.26 17.82
C SER A 135 -4.35 1.62 18.51
N ALA A 136 -3.22 2.29 18.82
CA ALA A 136 -3.19 3.55 19.58
C ALA A 136 -4.08 4.68 19.04
N HIS A 137 -4.39 4.70 17.74
CA HIS A 137 -5.17 5.76 17.09
C HIS A 137 -6.59 5.35 16.72
N SER A 138 -6.98 4.08 16.92
CA SER A 138 -8.27 3.59 16.41
C SER A 138 -9.47 4.23 17.11
N ALA A 139 -9.43 4.38 18.43
CA ALA A 139 -10.55 4.96 19.19
C ALA A 139 -10.90 6.39 18.73
N GLU A 140 -9.89 7.25 18.61
CA GLU A 140 -10.06 8.63 18.15
C GLU A 140 -10.44 8.71 16.66
N SER A 141 -9.77 7.93 15.82
CA SER A 141 -10.04 7.91 14.37
C SER A 141 -11.46 7.42 14.06
N MET A 142 -11.98 6.46 14.81
CA MET A 142 -13.36 5.99 14.69
C MET A 142 -14.36 7.04 15.21
N LYS A 143 -14.08 7.66 16.36
CA LYS A 143 -14.92 8.73 16.93
C LYS A 143 -15.10 9.90 15.95
N TRP A 144 -14.02 10.30 15.28
CA TRP A 144 -14.06 11.35 14.26
C TRP A 144 -14.45 10.86 12.86
N LYS A 145 -14.79 9.57 12.72
CA LYS A 145 -15.14 8.95 11.44
C LYS A 145 -14.06 9.13 10.35
N ILE A 146 -12.81 9.27 10.77
CA ILE A 146 -11.64 9.22 9.87
C ILE A 146 -11.47 7.78 9.39
N LYS A 147 -11.47 6.84 10.36
CA LYS A 147 -11.58 5.40 10.16
C LYS A 147 -13.06 5.00 10.22
N ARG A 148 -13.50 4.08 9.36
CA ARG A 148 -14.91 3.70 9.23
C ARG A 148 -15.21 2.27 9.68
N GLU A 149 -14.21 1.41 9.64
CA GLU A 149 -14.24 0.01 10.05
C GLU A 149 -12.92 -0.31 10.74
N SER A 150 -12.89 -1.35 11.57
CA SER A 150 -11.73 -1.70 12.38
C SER A 150 -10.59 -2.34 11.54
N ASN A 151 -9.41 -2.49 12.14
CA ASN A 151 -8.30 -3.14 11.43
C ASN A 151 -8.61 -4.63 11.22
N ASP A 152 -9.12 -5.27 12.27
CA ASP A 152 -9.42 -6.70 12.28
C ASP A 152 -10.64 -7.03 11.40
N GLU A 153 -11.66 -6.17 11.38
CA GLU A 153 -12.82 -6.32 10.48
C GLU A 153 -12.42 -6.30 9.00
N LEU A 154 -11.55 -5.36 8.61
CA LEU A 154 -11.07 -5.27 7.24
C LEU A 154 -10.14 -6.42 6.88
N ARG A 155 -9.27 -6.84 7.80
CA ARG A 155 -8.39 -7.99 7.62
C ARG A 155 -9.19 -9.28 7.42
N GLN A 156 -10.20 -9.53 8.26
CA GLN A 156 -11.05 -10.71 8.15
C GLN A 156 -11.76 -10.76 6.78
N ARG A 157 -12.37 -9.65 6.36
CA ARG A 157 -13.03 -9.56 5.05
C ARG A 157 -12.06 -9.78 3.90
N PHE A 158 -10.81 -9.35 4.04
CA PHE A 158 -9.77 -9.61 3.05
C PHE A 158 -9.45 -11.10 2.98
N VAL A 159 -9.24 -11.77 4.13
CA VAL A 159 -9.01 -13.22 4.17
C VAL A 159 -10.16 -13.96 3.50
N ASP A 160 -11.41 -13.71 3.89
CA ASP A 160 -12.58 -14.45 3.37
C ASP A 160 -12.70 -14.39 1.84
N ARG A 161 -12.35 -13.24 1.24
CA ARG A 161 -12.41 -13.05 -0.21
C ARG A 161 -11.19 -13.61 -0.92
N THR A 162 -10.01 -13.41 -0.35
CA THR A 162 -8.74 -13.72 -1.02
C THR A 162 -8.45 -15.21 -1.00
N VAL A 163 -8.88 -15.94 0.04
CA VAL A 163 -8.77 -17.41 0.09
C VAL A 163 -9.54 -18.05 -1.07
N GLN A 164 -10.80 -17.64 -1.29
CA GLN A 164 -11.61 -18.12 -2.42
C GLN A 164 -10.97 -17.80 -3.78
N GLN A 165 -10.32 -16.64 -3.90
CA GLN A 165 -9.57 -16.27 -5.10
C GLN A 165 -8.35 -17.18 -5.31
N ALA A 166 -7.58 -17.49 -4.27
CA ALA A 166 -6.45 -18.40 -4.34
C ALA A 166 -6.87 -19.81 -4.77
N GLU A 167 -7.93 -20.34 -4.15
CA GLU A 167 -8.51 -21.65 -4.48
C GLU A 167 -8.96 -21.70 -5.95
N THR A 168 -9.56 -20.63 -6.47
CA THR A 168 -10.03 -20.54 -7.86
C THR A 168 -8.90 -20.71 -8.89
N ILE A 169 -7.69 -20.25 -8.58
CA ILE A 169 -6.51 -20.39 -9.45
C ILE A 169 -5.58 -21.53 -9.05
N GLY A 170 -6.00 -22.38 -8.11
CA GLY A 170 -5.24 -23.57 -7.69
C GLY A 170 -3.99 -23.26 -6.85
N LEU A 171 -3.95 -22.11 -6.17
CA LEU A 171 -2.89 -21.78 -5.21
C LEU A 171 -3.33 -22.09 -3.78
N THR A 172 -2.37 -22.41 -2.92
CA THR A 172 -2.60 -22.71 -1.50
C THR A 172 -2.15 -21.55 -0.63
N VAL A 173 -2.97 -21.11 0.32
CA VAL A 173 -2.58 -20.05 1.26
C VAL A 173 -1.59 -20.61 2.30
N PRO A 174 -0.47 -19.92 2.60
CA PRO A 174 0.59 -20.40 3.49
C PRO A 174 0.22 -20.24 4.98
N ASP A 175 -0.89 -20.84 5.39
CA ASP A 175 -1.41 -20.78 6.75
C ASP A 175 -1.99 -22.14 7.18
N PRO A 176 -1.25 -22.93 7.98
CA PRO A 176 -1.71 -24.23 8.47
C PRO A 176 -2.97 -24.19 9.35
N ASP A 177 -3.24 -23.05 9.98
CA ASP A 177 -4.39 -22.85 10.87
C ASP A 177 -5.64 -22.37 10.10
N LEU A 178 -5.50 -22.08 8.80
CA LEU A 178 -6.57 -21.58 7.96
C LEU A 178 -7.68 -22.63 7.80
N LYS A 179 -8.88 -22.29 8.24
CA LYS A 179 -10.07 -23.16 8.10
C LYS A 179 -11.35 -22.36 7.98
N TRP A 180 -12.27 -22.84 7.15
CA TRP A 180 -13.63 -22.29 7.12
C TRP A 180 -14.36 -22.62 8.43
N ASN A 181 -14.95 -21.60 9.05
CA ASN A 181 -15.76 -21.74 10.26
C ASN A 181 -17.22 -21.46 9.92
N GLU A 182 -18.02 -22.53 9.79
CA GLU A 182 -19.44 -22.47 9.44
C GLU A 182 -20.28 -21.67 10.46
N GLU A 183 -19.94 -21.73 11.74
CA GLU A 183 -20.69 -21.01 12.79
C GLU A 183 -20.48 -19.49 12.69
N ARG A 184 -19.27 -19.07 12.32
CA ARG A 184 -18.91 -17.66 12.17
C ARG A 184 -19.24 -17.13 10.77
N GLY A 185 -19.30 -17.98 9.76
CA GLY A 185 -19.38 -17.57 8.35
C GLY A 185 -18.10 -16.87 7.87
N HIS A 186 -16.95 -17.25 8.44
CA HIS A 186 -15.64 -16.63 8.21
C HIS A 186 -14.54 -17.70 8.20
N TYR A 187 -13.39 -17.41 7.58
CA TYR A 187 -12.19 -18.21 7.80
C TYR A 187 -11.54 -17.85 9.15
N ASP A 188 -11.24 -18.86 9.96
CA ASP A 188 -10.25 -18.73 11.03
C ASP A 188 -8.86 -18.78 10.37
N PHE A 189 -7.93 -17.91 10.76
CA PHE A 189 -6.56 -17.84 10.23
C PHE A 189 -5.55 -17.74 11.37
N GLY A 190 -4.31 -18.16 11.11
CA GLY A 190 -3.23 -18.23 12.10
C GLY A 190 -2.76 -16.87 12.63
N PRO A 191 -1.95 -16.87 13.70
CA PRO A 191 -1.43 -15.64 14.28
C PRO A 191 -0.45 -14.94 13.34
N ILE A 192 -0.59 -13.62 13.23
CA ILE A 192 0.39 -12.75 12.55
C ILE A 192 1.65 -12.62 13.41
N ASP A 193 2.82 -12.67 12.78
CA ASP A 193 4.09 -12.30 13.41
C ASP A 193 4.15 -10.77 13.65
N TRP A 194 3.67 -10.36 14.82
CA TRP A 194 3.69 -8.96 15.22
C TRP A 194 5.09 -8.43 15.54
N ASP A 195 6.04 -9.29 15.88
CA ASP A 195 7.43 -8.90 16.10
C ASP A 195 8.08 -8.52 14.76
N GLU A 196 7.85 -9.30 13.71
CA GLU A 196 8.21 -8.94 12.33
C GLU A 196 7.58 -7.61 11.93
N PHE A 197 6.25 -7.46 12.09
CA PHE A 197 5.53 -6.23 11.76
C PHE A 197 6.18 -5.00 12.39
N TRP A 198 6.42 -5.03 13.71
CA TRP A 198 7.01 -3.89 14.40
C TRP A 198 8.48 -3.67 14.05
N ASN A 199 9.25 -4.72 13.74
CA ASN A 199 10.62 -4.56 13.23
C ASN A 199 10.64 -3.85 11.88
N VAL A 200 9.76 -4.23 10.95
CA VAL A 200 9.62 -3.58 9.64
C VAL A 200 9.19 -2.12 9.80
N VAL A 201 8.19 -1.85 10.64
CA VAL A 201 7.69 -0.49 10.92
C VAL A 201 8.77 0.42 11.53
N LYS A 202 9.68 -0.16 12.33
CA LYS A 202 10.81 0.56 12.96
C LYS A 202 12.01 0.77 12.04
N GLY A 203 11.97 0.29 10.79
CA GLY A 203 13.04 0.47 9.83
C GLY A 203 14.04 -0.69 9.73
N ASN A 204 13.75 -1.84 10.36
CA ASN A 204 14.62 -3.01 10.41
C ASN A 204 14.14 -4.18 9.53
N GLY A 205 13.24 -3.92 8.58
CA GLY A 205 12.81 -4.90 7.59
C GLY A 205 13.77 -5.04 6.40
N PRO A 206 13.47 -5.97 5.47
CA PRO A 206 14.41 -6.40 4.43
C PRO A 206 14.92 -5.28 3.53
N CYS A 207 14.04 -4.37 3.09
CA CYS A 207 14.39 -3.32 2.14
C CYS A 207 14.30 -1.89 2.70
N ASN A 208 13.99 -1.67 3.99
CA ASN A 208 13.79 -0.32 4.54
C ASN A 208 14.96 0.64 4.21
N ARG A 209 16.19 0.16 4.43
CA ARG A 209 17.41 0.95 4.16
C ARG A 209 17.55 1.28 2.68
N ASP A 210 17.32 0.29 1.81
CA ASP A 210 17.43 0.46 0.36
C ASP A 210 16.36 1.39 -0.20
N ARG A 211 15.10 1.28 0.27
CA ARG A 211 14.01 2.18 -0.12
C ARG A 211 14.32 3.62 0.23
N MET A 212 14.76 3.87 1.46
CA MET A 212 15.09 5.22 1.92
C MET A 212 16.34 5.76 1.25
N LYS A 213 17.37 4.94 1.04
CA LYS A 213 18.57 5.31 0.29
C LYS A 213 18.21 5.77 -1.12
N ALA A 214 17.47 4.95 -1.87
CA ALA A 214 17.06 5.29 -3.24
C ALA A 214 16.25 6.59 -3.30
N ARG A 215 15.36 6.84 -2.33
CA ARG A 215 14.59 8.09 -2.26
C ARG A 215 15.46 9.31 -1.95
N ARG A 216 16.41 9.20 -1.01
CA ARG A 216 17.35 10.29 -0.69
C ARG A 216 18.27 10.58 -1.86
N GLU A 217 18.83 9.56 -2.49
CA GLU A 217 19.71 9.72 -3.66
C GLU A 217 18.97 10.39 -4.81
N ALA A 218 17.73 9.97 -5.13
CA ALA A 218 16.92 10.63 -6.14
C ALA A 218 16.63 12.10 -5.78
N HIS A 219 16.38 12.40 -4.51
CA HIS A 219 16.14 13.76 -4.04
C HIS A 219 17.40 14.63 -4.17
N GLU A 220 18.54 14.18 -3.66
CA GLU A 220 19.80 14.92 -3.69
C GLU A 220 20.34 15.08 -5.11
N ASN A 221 20.40 14.00 -5.89
CA ASN A 221 20.89 14.04 -7.26
C ASN A 221 19.98 14.87 -8.18
N GLY A 222 18.70 14.97 -7.85
CA GLY A 222 17.74 15.83 -8.55
C GLY A 222 17.75 17.29 -8.10
N ARG A 223 18.57 17.68 -7.11
CA ARG A 223 18.57 19.05 -6.55
C ARG A 223 18.83 20.11 -7.60
N TRP A 224 19.87 19.91 -8.42
CA TRP A 224 20.25 20.87 -9.46
C TRP A 224 19.13 21.10 -10.48
N VAL A 225 18.32 20.08 -10.80
CA VAL A 225 17.17 20.21 -11.71
C VAL A 225 16.10 21.10 -11.09
N ARG A 226 15.79 20.90 -9.80
CA ARG A 226 14.81 21.72 -9.07
C ARG A 226 15.26 23.18 -8.99
N GLU A 227 16.53 23.42 -8.68
CA GLU A 227 17.14 24.76 -8.63
C GLU A 227 17.14 25.43 -10.01
N ALA A 228 17.49 24.70 -11.07
CA ALA A 228 17.46 25.19 -12.44
C ALA A 228 16.04 25.59 -12.87
N ALA A 229 15.03 24.78 -12.55
CA ALA A 229 13.63 25.09 -12.84
C ALA A 229 13.15 26.34 -12.11
N ALA A 230 13.48 26.48 -10.82
CA ALA A 230 13.14 27.67 -10.02
C ALA A 230 13.81 28.93 -10.59
N ALA A 231 15.10 28.87 -10.90
CA ALA A 231 15.84 30.00 -11.47
C ALA A 231 15.30 30.41 -12.86
N HIS A 232 14.93 29.43 -13.69
CA HIS A 232 14.29 29.70 -14.98
C HIS A 232 12.94 30.42 -14.82
N ALA A 233 12.09 29.93 -13.91
CA ALA A 233 10.79 30.53 -13.63
C ALA A 233 10.92 31.97 -13.11
N ALA A 234 11.85 32.23 -12.18
CA ALA A 234 12.12 33.56 -11.65
C ALA A 234 12.54 34.56 -12.75
N LYS A 235 13.45 34.16 -13.65
CA LYS A 235 13.86 34.98 -14.80
C LYS A 235 12.68 35.31 -15.72
N LYS A 236 11.81 34.33 -15.98
CA LYS A 236 10.62 34.50 -16.82
C LYS A 236 9.62 35.48 -16.18
N ALA A 237 9.41 35.39 -14.87
CA ALA A 237 8.55 36.30 -14.12
C ALA A 237 9.08 37.74 -14.17
N ALA A 238 10.38 37.95 -13.91
CA ALA A 238 11.00 39.28 -13.93
C ALA A 238 10.88 39.96 -15.31
N ARG A 239 11.08 39.21 -16.41
CA ARG A 239 10.89 39.73 -17.77
C ARG A 239 9.45 40.15 -18.05
N LYS A 240 8.47 39.42 -17.50
CA LYS A 240 7.04 39.75 -17.66
C LYS A 240 6.64 41.00 -16.87
N THR A 241 7.25 41.24 -15.71
CA THR A 241 6.99 42.45 -14.91
C THR A 241 7.66 43.70 -15.48
N ALA A 242 8.78 43.54 -16.19
CA ALA A 242 9.51 44.65 -16.82
C ALA A 242 8.96 45.09 -18.19
N ALA A 243 8.03 44.31 -18.77
CA ALA A 243 7.35 44.58 -20.04
C ALA A 243 5.94 45.13 -19.79
#